data_AF-A0A9P3IPN3-F1
#
_entry.id   AF-A0A9P3IPN3-F1
#
_cell.length_a   1.000
_cell.length_b   1.000
_cell.length_c   1.000
_cell.angle_alpha   90.00
_cell.angle_beta   90.00
_cell.angle_gamma   90.00
#
_symmetry.space_group_name_H-M   'P 1'
#
loop_
_entity.id
_entity.type
_entity.pdbx_description
1 polymer ?
#
loop_
_entity_poly.entity_id
_entity_poly.type
_entity_poly.pdbx_seq_one_letter_code
_entity_poly.pdbx_strand_id
1 'polypeptide(L)'
;MVAWARGEEGVWSVVIPTHNRLPILVKCLRALEQQVGHTQAGVRRYEVVVVDDGSTDGTVRTLAAMGVGSLECGGEGAAREAGEAAAHSGGAAAAVAFPHVRLLQQQHGGATAARNHGVGAAAGSTMVFIDSDMVAS
;
A
#
# COMPACT_ATOMS: atom_id res chain seq x y z
N MET A 1 13.31 -5.25 8.18
CA MET A 1 12.01 -5.52 8.83
C MET A 1 11.92 -4.61 10.04
N VAL A 2 11.14 -3.53 9.98
CA VAL A 2 10.96 -2.61 11.11
C VAL A 2 9.57 -2.87 11.68
N ALA A 3 9.50 -3.62 12.78
CA ALA A 3 8.26 -3.81 13.53
C ALA A 3 8.19 -2.69 14.58
N TRP A 4 7.15 -1.85 14.54
CA TRP A 4 6.90 -0.77 15.51
C TRP A 4 5.81 -1.19 16.51
N ALA A 5 5.74 -0.52 17.66
CA ALA A 5 4.68 -0.72 18.65
C ALA A 5 3.43 0.08 18.25
N ARG A 6 2.25 -0.52 18.37
CA ARG A 6 0.98 0.17 18.04
C ARG A 6 0.85 1.48 18.83
N GLY A 7 0.50 2.56 18.14
CA GLY A 7 0.24 3.87 18.77
C GLY A 7 1.47 4.68 19.19
N GLU A 8 2.66 4.40 18.68
CA GLU A 8 3.85 5.23 18.92
C GLU A 8 3.60 6.69 18.47
N GLU A 9 3.79 7.65 19.39
CA GLU A 9 3.55 9.08 19.11
C GLU A 9 4.45 9.59 17.97
N GLY A 10 3.83 10.29 17.02
CA GLY A 10 4.53 10.87 15.87
C GLY A 10 4.73 9.92 14.68
N VAL A 11 4.10 8.72 14.73
CA VAL A 11 3.97 7.81 13.58
C VAL A 11 2.58 7.97 12.96
N TRP A 12 2.54 8.25 11.65
CA TRP A 12 1.28 8.39 10.91
C TRP A 12 1.00 7.15 10.05
N SER A 13 -0.27 6.81 9.86
CA SER A 13 -0.68 5.76 8.92
C SER A 13 -1.51 6.34 7.81
N VAL A 14 -1.00 6.23 6.58
CA VAL A 14 -1.69 6.63 5.36
C VAL A 14 -2.44 5.44 4.79
N VAL A 15 -3.77 5.46 4.87
CA VAL A 15 -4.63 4.39 4.36
C VAL A 15 -5.09 4.74 2.94
N ILE A 16 -4.83 3.84 1.99
CA ILE A 16 -5.15 4.00 0.56
C ILE A 16 -6.04 2.83 0.11
N PRO A 17 -7.38 3.00 0.06
CA PRO A 17 -8.23 2.01 -0.57
C PRO A 17 -8.05 2.05 -2.10
N THR A 18 -8.01 0.88 -2.74
CA THR A 18 -7.86 0.78 -4.20
C THR A 18 -8.66 -0.40 -4.78
N HIS A 19 -9.16 -0.21 -5.99
CA HIS A 19 -9.83 -1.24 -6.78
C HIS A 19 -9.70 -0.90 -8.28
N ASN A 20 -8.96 -1.72 -9.04
CA ASN A 20 -8.73 -1.55 -10.47
C ASN A 20 -8.17 -0.17 -10.87
N ARG A 21 -7.13 0.28 -10.16
CA ARG A 21 -6.50 1.61 -10.31
C ARG A 21 -4.97 1.54 -10.45
N LEU A 22 -4.41 0.42 -10.93
CA LEU A 22 -2.96 0.20 -10.95
C LEU A 22 -2.13 1.41 -11.46
N PRO A 23 -2.42 2.02 -12.63
CA PRO A 23 -1.55 3.07 -13.18
C PRO A 23 -1.49 4.32 -12.30
N ILE A 24 -2.60 4.70 -11.66
CA ILE A 24 -2.65 5.91 -10.82
C ILE A 24 -2.14 5.63 -9.40
N LEU A 25 -2.39 4.43 -8.88
CA LEU A 25 -1.85 3.99 -7.59
C LEU A 25 -0.32 3.98 -7.61
N VAL A 26 0.31 3.49 -8.68
CA VAL A 26 1.78 3.52 -8.82
C VAL A 26 2.31 4.95 -8.83
N LYS A 27 1.60 5.90 -9.44
CA LYS A 27 2.00 7.32 -9.41
C LYS A 27 1.88 7.90 -7.99
N CYS A 28 0.77 7.61 -7.30
CA CYS A 28 0.54 8.00 -5.92
C CYS A 28 1.69 7.48 -5.00
N LEU A 29 2.00 6.19 -5.06
CA LEU A 29 3.05 5.58 -4.24
C LEU A 29 4.44 6.17 -4.53
N ARG A 30 4.77 6.42 -5.80
CA ARG A 30 6.04 7.07 -6.16
C ARG A 30 6.12 8.50 -5.62
N ALA A 31 5.01 9.23 -5.65
CA ALA A 31 4.94 10.59 -5.12
C ALA A 31 5.11 10.59 -3.59
N LEU A 32 4.48 9.64 -2.88
CA LEU A 32 4.71 9.45 -1.45
C LEU A 32 6.17 9.09 -1.15
N GLU A 33 6.78 8.17 -1.90
CA GLU A 33 8.18 7.80 -1.69
C GLU A 33 9.13 9.02 -1.83
N GLN A 34 8.81 9.97 -2.71
CA GLN A 34 9.57 11.22 -2.83
C GLN A 34 9.44 12.14 -1.60
N GLN A 35 8.40 11.96 -0.80
CA GLN A 35 8.15 12.73 0.42
C GLN A 35 8.81 12.08 1.66
N VAL A 36 9.34 10.86 1.55
CA VAL A 36 10.03 10.18 2.64
C VAL A 36 11.27 10.99 3.04
N GLY A 37 11.32 11.43 4.29
CA GLY A 37 12.41 12.25 4.84
C GLY A 37 12.08 13.73 5.02
N HIS A 38 10.94 14.22 4.51
CA HIS A 38 10.43 15.55 4.82
C HIS A 38 9.84 15.57 6.24
N THR A 39 10.67 15.94 7.22
CA THR A 39 10.23 16.11 8.61
C THR A 39 9.70 17.54 8.78
N GLN A 40 8.39 17.74 8.70
CA GLN A 40 7.74 18.99 9.10
C GLN A 40 6.73 18.72 10.22
N ALA A 41 6.65 19.66 11.16
CA ALA A 41 5.61 19.73 12.21
C ALA A 41 5.38 18.43 13.03
N GLY A 42 6.46 17.79 13.52
CA GLY A 42 6.34 16.69 14.48
C GLY A 42 5.98 15.31 13.88
N VAL A 43 5.81 15.21 12.56
CA VAL A 43 5.74 13.91 11.88
C VAL A 43 7.13 13.32 11.84
N ARG A 44 7.38 12.27 12.62
CA ARG A 44 8.70 11.62 12.65
C ARG A 44 8.83 10.64 11.50
N ARG A 45 7.76 9.86 11.23
CA ARG A 45 7.68 8.81 10.20
C ARG A 45 6.22 8.54 9.81
N TYR A 46 5.99 7.93 8.66
CA TYR A 46 4.69 7.38 8.31
C TYR A 46 4.83 5.98 7.68
N GLU A 47 3.81 5.15 7.84
CA GLU A 47 3.59 3.94 7.04
C GLU A 47 2.48 4.19 6.01
N VAL A 48 2.45 3.35 4.98
CA VAL A 48 1.37 3.35 3.99
C VAL A 48 0.68 1.99 4.02
N VAL A 49 -0.63 1.99 4.21
CA VAL A 49 -1.47 0.79 4.19
C VAL A 49 -2.34 0.85 2.94
N VAL A 50 -1.94 0.13 1.90
CA VAL A 50 -2.74 -0.04 0.69
C VAL A 50 -3.72 -1.17 0.91
N VAL A 51 -5.00 -0.92 0.67
CA VAL A 51 -6.05 -1.94 0.78
C VAL A 51 -6.64 -2.20 -0.60
N ASP A 52 -6.27 -3.34 -1.19
CA ASP A 52 -6.83 -3.84 -2.44
C ASP A 52 -8.20 -4.49 -2.19
N ASP A 53 -9.25 -3.87 -2.71
CA ASP A 53 -10.64 -4.30 -2.57
C ASP A 53 -11.06 -5.22 -3.73
N GLY A 54 -10.25 -6.25 -3.99
CA GLY A 54 -10.52 -7.29 -4.98
C GLY A 54 -10.21 -6.89 -6.42
N SER A 55 -9.08 -6.23 -6.67
CA SER A 55 -8.71 -5.83 -8.04
C SER A 55 -8.45 -7.03 -8.94
N THR A 56 -8.83 -6.89 -10.21
CA THR A 56 -8.64 -7.86 -11.29
C THR A 56 -7.68 -7.38 -12.36
N ASP A 57 -7.15 -6.15 -12.24
CA ASP A 57 -6.26 -5.51 -13.22
C ASP A 57 -4.76 -5.85 -13.02
N GLY A 58 -4.45 -6.77 -12.12
CA GLY A 58 -3.07 -7.13 -11.79
C GLY A 58 -2.40 -6.20 -10.75
N THR A 59 -3.17 -5.33 -10.07
CA THR A 59 -2.66 -4.45 -9.01
C THR A 59 -1.81 -5.19 -7.98
N VAL A 60 -2.34 -6.24 -7.36
CA VAL A 60 -1.66 -7.00 -6.29
C VAL A 60 -0.34 -7.59 -6.78
N ARG A 61 -0.37 -8.30 -7.91
CA ARG A 61 0.83 -8.92 -8.50
C ARG A 61 1.91 -7.88 -8.80
N THR A 62 1.50 -6.73 -9.32
CA THR A 62 2.42 -5.65 -9.69
C THR A 62 3.06 -5.02 -8.46
N LEU A 63 2.28 -4.71 -7.42
CA LEU A 63 2.81 -4.15 -6.17
C LEU A 63 3.72 -5.14 -5.43
N ALA A 64 3.37 -6.43 -5.41
CA ALA A 64 4.24 -7.47 -4.88
C ALA A 64 5.59 -7.51 -5.61
N ALA A 65 5.58 -7.43 -6.94
CA ALA A 65 6.80 -7.40 -7.77
C ALA A 65 7.63 -6.12 -7.58
N MET A 66 7.00 -5.00 -7.21
CA MET A 66 7.69 -3.74 -6.90
C MET A 66 8.41 -3.76 -5.55
N GLY A 67 8.16 -4.74 -4.68
CA GLY A 67 8.84 -4.86 -3.39
C GLY A 67 8.20 -4.01 -2.28
N VAL A 68 6.89 -4.17 -2.07
CA VAL A 68 6.21 -3.72 -0.84
C VAL A 68 6.78 -4.41 0.39
N GLY A 69 6.74 -3.76 1.55
CA GLY A 69 7.29 -4.27 2.80
C GLY A 69 6.59 -5.49 3.37
N SER A 70 5.27 -5.63 3.13
CA SER A 70 4.51 -6.84 3.44
C SER A 70 3.27 -6.98 2.55
N LEU A 71 2.79 -8.21 2.40
CA LEU A 71 1.53 -8.55 1.75
C LEU A 71 0.71 -9.46 2.67
N GLU A 72 -0.52 -9.08 2.95
CA GLU A 72 -1.49 -9.85 3.75
C GLU A 72 -2.72 -10.14 2.87
N CYS A 73 -3.02 -11.43 2.64
CA CYS A 73 -4.17 -11.84 1.83
C CYS A 73 -5.35 -12.24 2.73
N GLY A 74 -6.45 -11.49 2.67
CA GLY A 74 -7.69 -11.76 3.40
C GLY A 74 -8.52 -12.83 2.70
N GLY A 75 -8.46 -14.07 3.21
CA GLY A 75 -9.39 -15.15 2.87
C GLY A 75 -8.74 -16.54 2.86
N GLU A 76 -9.37 -17.49 3.57
CA GLU A 76 -9.13 -18.93 3.41
C GLU A 76 -9.50 -19.32 1.97
N GLY A 77 -8.56 -19.22 1.02
CA GLY A 77 -8.81 -19.63 -0.37
C GLY A 77 -8.01 -18.92 -1.47
N ALA A 78 -7.27 -17.85 -1.19
CA ALA A 78 -6.50 -17.13 -2.22
C ALA A 78 -5.01 -17.54 -2.31
N ALA A 79 -4.64 -18.69 -1.71
CA ALA A 79 -3.28 -19.24 -1.77
C ALA A 79 -3.15 -20.26 -2.92
N ARG A 80 -3.20 -19.76 -4.16
CA ARG A 80 -2.78 -20.41 -5.43
C ARG A 80 -3.06 -19.34 -6.48
N GLU A 81 -2.17 -18.38 -6.68
CA GLU A 81 -1.16 -18.43 -7.74
C GLU A 81 -0.09 -17.35 -7.46
N ALA A 82 0.73 -17.57 -6.42
CA ALA A 82 2.01 -16.88 -6.27
C ALA A 82 3.11 -17.80 -6.83
N GLY A 83 3.05 -18.05 -8.13
CA GLY A 83 4.00 -18.90 -8.83
C GLY A 83 3.83 -18.69 -10.34
N GLU A 84 4.87 -18.14 -10.96
CA GLU A 84 5.04 -18.07 -12.41
C GLU A 84 4.32 -16.93 -13.15
N ALA A 85 4.91 -15.73 -13.13
CA ALA A 85 5.02 -14.89 -14.33
C ALA A 85 6.01 -13.73 -14.06
N ALA A 86 7.29 -14.06 -13.95
CA ALA A 86 8.38 -13.11 -14.12
C ALA A 86 8.85 -13.17 -15.57
N ALA A 87 8.02 -12.69 -16.50
CA ALA A 87 8.42 -12.31 -17.85
C ALA A 87 7.19 -11.73 -18.54
N HIS A 88 7.17 -10.43 -18.78
CA HIS A 88 6.86 -9.85 -20.09
C HIS A 88 7.38 -8.41 -20.08
N SER A 89 8.22 -8.15 -21.08
CA SER A 89 9.06 -6.99 -21.30
C SER A 89 8.28 -5.67 -21.39
N GLY A 90 8.70 -4.69 -20.59
CA GLY A 90 8.28 -3.29 -20.74
C GLY A 90 9.09 -2.37 -19.84
N GLY A 91 10.15 -1.77 -20.41
CA GLY A 91 10.85 -0.56 -19.92
C GLY A 91 11.28 -0.54 -18.45
N ALA A 92 12.57 -0.76 -18.19
CA ALA A 92 13.18 -0.57 -16.88
C ALA A 92 13.17 0.93 -16.46
N ALA A 93 12.04 1.41 -15.96
CA ALA A 93 12.06 2.50 -14.99
C ALA A 93 12.70 1.94 -13.72
N ALA A 94 13.70 2.62 -13.16
CA ALA A 94 14.42 2.20 -11.96
C ALA A 94 13.45 1.56 -10.94
N ALA A 95 13.77 0.34 -10.53
CA ALA A 95 12.94 -0.44 -9.60
C ALA A 95 12.90 0.30 -8.25
N VAL A 96 11.86 1.10 -8.05
CA VAL A 96 11.57 1.75 -6.76
C VAL A 96 10.86 0.71 -5.92
N ALA A 97 11.49 0.37 -4.79
CA ALA A 97 10.88 -0.46 -3.76
C ALA A 97 10.15 0.39 -2.73
N PHE A 98 9.13 -0.18 -2.10
CA PHE A 98 8.28 0.53 -1.14
C PHE A 98 8.32 -0.19 0.22
N PRO A 99 9.45 -0.14 0.96
CA PRO A 99 9.66 -0.93 2.16
C PRO A 99 8.73 -0.56 3.32
N HIS A 100 8.11 0.62 3.29
CA HIS A 100 7.17 1.12 4.29
C HIS A 100 5.70 0.99 3.86
N VAL A 101 5.44 0.40 2.69
CA VAL A 101 4.09 0.08 2.20
C VAL A 101 3.73 -1.33 2.63
N ARG A 102 2.54 -1.48 3.23
CA ARG A 102 1.89 -2.75 3.53
C ARG A 102 0.69 -2.90 2.61
N LEU A 103 0.62 -4.02 1.90
CA LEU A 103 -0.49 -4.33 1.02
C LEU A 103 -1.43 -5.33 1.71
N LEU A 104 -2.68 -4.93 1.90
CA LEU A 104 -3.76 -5.78 2.38
C LEU A 104 -4.68 -6.09 1.22
N GLN A 105 -4.97 -7.35 0.98
CA GLN A 105 -5.96 -7.75 -0.02
C GLN A 105 -7.21 -8.26 0.70
N GLN A 106 -8.38 -7.89 0.20
CA GLN A 106 -9.66 -8.42 0.65
C GLN A 106 -10.56 -8.80 -0.52
N GLN A 107 -11.64 -9.53 -0.23
CA GLN A 107 -12.74 -9.66 -1.18
C GLN A 107 -13.46 -8.32 -1.36
N HIS A 108 -14.00 -8.07 -2.54
CA HIS A 108 -14.68 -6.82 -2.88
C HIS A 108 -15.84 -6.54 -1.91
N GLY A 109 -15.68 -5.51 -1.09
CA GLY A 109 -16.62 -5.09 -0.04
C GLY A 109 -16.95 -3.60 -0.08
N GLY A 110 -16.37 -2.87 -1.03
CA GLY A 110 -16.55 -1.44 -1.22
C GLY A 110 -15.60 -0.59 -0.36
N ALA A 111 -15.59 0.72 -0.68
CA ALA A 111 -14.64 1.67 -0.10
C ALA A 111 -14.67 1.75 1.44
N THR A 112 -15.85 1.65 2.06
CA THR A 112 -15.98 1.67 3.53
C THR A 112 -15.34 0.44 4.16
N ALA A 113 -15.55 -0.76 3.60
CA ALA A 113 -14.93 -1.98 4.08
C ALA A 113 -13.40 -1.90 3.97
N ALA A 114 -12.91 -1.44 2.82
CA ALA A 114 -11.48 -1.26 2.58
C ALA A 114 -10.84 -0.27 3.57
N ARG A 115 -11.48 0.88 3.82
CA ARG A 115 -11.00 1.85 4.82
C ARG A 115 -10.95 1.25 6.22
N ASN A 116 -12.02 0.55 6.65
CA ASN A 116 -12.08 -0.06 7.97
C ASN A 116 -11.00 -1.15 8.16
N HIS A 117 -10.74 -1.94 7.11
CA HIS A 117 -9.66 -2.93 7.13
C HIS A 117 -8.29 -2.25 7.28
N GLY A 118 -8.04 -1.20 6.50
CA GLY A 118 -6.82 -0.39 6.62
C GLY A 118 -6.64 0.20 8.02
N VAL A 119 -7.72 0.71 8.62
CA VAL A 119 -7.72 1.23 10.00
C VAL A 119 -7.36 0.15 11.01
N GLY A 120 -7.95 -1.05 10.91
CA GLY A 120 -7.67 -2.15 11.85
C GLY A 120 -6.21 -2.63 11.80
N ALA A 121 -5.59 -2.53 10.64
CA ALA A 121 -4.21 -2.95 10.41
C ALA A 121 -3.17 -1.88 10.77
N ALA A 122 -3.54 -0.60 10.79
CA ALA A 122 -2.63 0.52 10.99
C ALA A 122 -1.99 0.56 12.41
N ALA A 123 -0.67 0.73 12.44
CA ALA A 123 -0.04 1.93 12.96
C ALA A 123 -0.06 2.39 14.41
N GLY A 124 0.27 3.65 14.65
CA GLY A 124 0.10 4.83 13.81
C GLY A 124 -0.89 5.64 14.60
N SER A 125 -0.36 6.56 15.42
CA SER A 125 -1.19 7.33 16.36
C SER A 125 -2.12 8.30 15.64
N THR A 126 -1.79 8.64 14.39
CA THR A 126 -2.56 9.54 13.52
C THR A 126 -2.92 8.83 12.23
N MET A 127 -4.20 8.91 11.86
CA MET A 127 -4.75 8.29 10.65
C MET A 127 -4.94 9.33 9.56
N VAL A 128 -4.42 9.04 8.36
CA VAL A 128 -4.59 9.85 7.16
C VAL A 128 -5.24 8.97 6.09
N PHE A 129 -6.28 9.48 5.45
CA PHE A 129 -6.92 8.79 4.34
C PHE A 129 -6.64 9.57 3.06
N ILE A 130 -6.13 8.89 2.04
CA ILE A 130 -6.02 9.45 0.70
C ILE A 130 -6.66 8.49 -0.29
N ASP A 131 -7.30 9.03 -1.32
CA ASP A 131 -7.84 8.21 -2.40
C ASP A 131 -6.69 7.80 -3.34
N SER A 132 -6.81 6.63 -3.97
CA SER A 132 -5.77 6.09 -4.86
C SER A 132 -5.49 6.94 -6.12
N ASP A 133 -6.32 7.95 -6.39
CA ASP A 133 -6.16 8.93 -7.48
C ASP A 133 -5.52 10.26 -7.04
N MET A 134 -5.18 10.41 -5.77
CA MET A 134 -4.42 11.56 -5.29
C MET A 134 -2.93 11.42 -5.61
N VAL A 135 -2.35 12.45 -6.22
CA VAL A 135 -0.90 12.57 -6.41
C VAL A 135 -0.45 13.78 -5.61
N ALA A 136 0.37 13.53 -4.58
CA ALA A 136 0.92 14.59 -3.74
C ALA A 136 2.24 15.09 -4.35
N SER A 137 2.25 16.32 -4.85
CA SER A 137 3.40 16.97 -5.50
C SER A 137 4.06 18.02 -4.63
#